data_AF-A0A9P1CPV0-F1
#
_entry.id   AF-A0A9P1CPV0-F1
#
_cell.length_a   1.000
_cell.length_b   1.000
_cell.length_c   1.000
_cell.angle_alpha   90.00
_cell.angle_beta   90.00
_cell.angle_gamma   90.00
#
_symmetry.space_group_name_H-M   'P 1'
#
loop_
_entity.id
_entity.type
_entity.pdbx_description
1 polymer ?
#
loop_
_entity_poly.entity_id
_entity_poly.type
_entity_poly.pdbx_seq_one_letter_code
_entity_poly.pdbx_strand_id
1 'polypeptide(L)'
;MANKVQDIWVWDPVDGEFQHPGELPTSTQASNAFFFDKIFGPRLAKISRATLLDRKGGLSMIAREDGKTHEVPTNRVLPWYEGLLILQQIEASAGNVPWFTERLREILEQERSKRSKFFILASSVYVEKKLLQQAVTGASYIDHNDQEHNFRRDSLNPDDKPDEEDPLDGFWKVKDILGYMPPWEAFCNQRCGLYQEFYKVRWENFEETDFSNVENGCSDPGSTWEPDECLPPHLDGFRLREKKTWITQRKDQEAKEELAKAEEAADRKAGKRKEIEVPEPPAKMSRFRRDGKPLIRDVFRLSFGHDFKPDPLDDRNDTIRMGWPRRPEEYPPGFGVAGPPGFCYAKCDCMDDQRGQKPWETSKSWLEQDPQGPQRAADALKMIETFSAQNRWVRRRGQVSKQAYLESVQNHPAEDTQSKAALYLAKEVETQIHKALKDLPLDALMDTNDEVRIPSLAFMKPGEDYAPVRYLLSPDSSARSWAKISPENGVLSATIGPPSRQAPVRIELYHPEAVGGASLGAVIDCLVTTSSKPVWRSATASLIASFLDVQKCPLTRNARIILQERMSKIYDFENRVAKDITFGEWLSCMELALRLLRSLAFANLVKSEVHTSRPPPRAAVARAH
;
A
#
# COMPACT_ATOMS: atom_id res chain seq x y z
N MET A 1 -14.96 -25.69 45.16
CA MET A 1 -15.39 -25.49 43.75
C MET A 1 -14.17 -25.03 42.97
N ALA A 2 -13.76 -25.74 41.92
CA ALA A 2 -12.61 -25.30 41.12
C ALA A 2 -13.01 -24.01 40.38
N ASN A 3 -12.31 -22.91 40.65
CA ASN A 3 -12.54 -21.65 39.94
C ASN A 3 -12.32 -21.90 38.44
N LYS A 4 -13.37 -21.67 37.66
CA LYS A 4 -13.32 -21.83 36.20
C LYS A 4 -12.32 -20.81 35.68
N VAL A 5 -11.22 -21.29 35.10
CA VAL A 5 -10.23 -20.47 34.42
C VAL A 5 -10.95 -19.60 33.39
N GLN A 6 -10.85 -18.28 33.55
CA GLN A 6 -11.56 -17.31 32.71
C GLN A 6 -10.55 -16.44 31.96
N ASP A 7 -10.61 -16.48 30.63
CA ASP A 7 -9.86 -15.54 29.79
C ASP A 7 -10.43 -14.13 29.98
N ILE A 8 -9.53 -13.15 30.08
CA ILE A 8 -9.82 -11.74 30.31
C ILE A 8 -8.88 -10.87 29.47
N TRP A 9 -9.17 -9.59 29.43
CA TRP A 9 -8.25 -8.57 28.94
C TRP A 9 -7.74 -7.73 30.11
N VAL A 10 -6.55 -7.16 29.95
CA VAL A 10 -5.94 -6.28 30.93
C VAL A 10 -5.49 -5.02 30.22
N TRP A 11 -5.84 -3.88 30.78
CA TRP A 11 -5.34 -2.59 30.31
C TRP A 11 -3.85 -2.46 30.63
N ASP A 12 -3.07 -2.13 29.61
CA ASP A 12 -1.64 -1.82 29.68
C ASP A 12 -1.40 -0.42 29.10
N PRO A 13 -0.38 0.32 29.58
CA PRO A 13 -0.02 1.58 28.95
C PRO A 13 0.57 1.31 27.56
N VAL A 14 0.33 2.22 26.62
CA VAL A 14 1.07 2.21 25.35
C VAL A 14 2.53 2.57 25.63
N ASP A 15 2.73 3.71 26.32
CA ASP A 15 4.02 4.23 26.78
C ASP A 15 3.89 4.75 28.22
N GLY A 16 4.95 4.62 29.03
CA GLY A 16 5.04 5.24 30.37
C GLY A 16 4.30 4.51 31.51
N GLU A 17 3.90 5.29 32.52
CA GLU A 17 3.12 4.81 33.66
C GLU A 17 1.67 4.52 33.25
N PHE A 18 1.04 3.56 33.93
CA PHE A 18 -0.34 3.21 33.63
C PHE A 18 -1.31 4.28 34.13
N GLN A 19 -2.15 4.76 33.21
CA GLN A 19 -3.37 5.52 33.50
C GLN A 19 -4.56 4.71 32.96
N HIS A 20 -5.63 4.55 33.75
CA HIS A 20 -6.81 3.84 33.24
C HIS A 20 -7.44 4.67 32.11
N PRO A 21 -7.91 4.05 31.01
CA PRO A 21 -8.52 4.81 29.91
C PRO A 21 -9.86 5.48 30.26
N GLY A 22 -10.32 5.38 31.51
CA GLY A 22 -11.49 6.09 32.04
C GLY A 22 -11.13 7.13 33.10
N GLU A 23 -9.84 7.35 33.37
CA GLU A 23 -9.33 8.32 34.34
C GLU A 23 -8.94 9.62 33.63
N LEU A 24 -9.38 10.76 34.17
CA LEU A 24 -8.90 12.06 33.76
C LEU A 24 -7.44 12.27 34.20
N PRO A 25 -6.63 12.99 33.41
CA PRO A 25 -5.24 13.27 33.76
C PRO A 25 -5.16 14.16 35.02
N THR A 26 -4.33 13.75 35.98
CA THR A 26 -4.17 14.44 37.27
C THR A 26 -3.13 15.56 37.26
N SER A 27 -2.26 15.61 36.25
CA SER A 27 -1.23 16.66 36.11
C SER A 27 -1.51 17.55 34.92
N THR A 28 -1.10 18.83 34.99
CA THR A 28 -1.23 19.77 33.87
C THR A 28 -0.52 19.28 32.61
N GLN A 29 0.62 18.61 32.75
CA GLN A 29 1.36 18.05 31.62
C GLN A 29 0.59 16.90 30.95
N ALA A 30 0.07 15.96 31.76
CA ALA A 30 -0.76 14.88 31.24
C ALA A 30 -2.06 15.40 30.63
N SER A 31 -2.66 16.44 31.23
CA SER A 31 -3.84 17.13 30.70
C SER A 31 -3.56 17.77 29.35
N ASN A 32 -2.42 18.44 29.20
CA ASN A 32 -2.04 19.01 27.92
C ASN A 32 -1.83 17.94 26.83
N ALA A 33 -1.14 16.86 27.16
CA ALA A 33 -0.94 15.72 26.27
C ALA A 33 -2.27 15.04 25.88
N PHE A 34 -3.18 14.92 26.85
CA PHE A 34 -4.48 14.30 26.65
C PHE A 34 -5.36 15.17 25.73
N PHE A 35 -5.62 16.43 26.08
CA PHE A 35 -6.58 17.29 25.37
C PHE A 35 -6.02 17.96 24.11
N PHE A 36 -4.78 18.46 24.14
CA PHE A 36 -4.20 19.18 23.00
C PHE A 36 -3.48 18.24 22.02
N ASP A 37 -2.66 17.31 22.53
CA ASP A 37 -1.92 16.37 21.67
C ASP A 37 -2.77 15.16 21.23
N LYS A 38 -4.01 15.06 21.75
CA LYS A 38 -4.98 13.99 21.44
C LYS A 38 -4.41 12.61 21.74
N ILE A 39 -3.79 12.47 22.90
CA ILE A 39 -3.25 11.21 23.43
C ILE A 39 -4.29 10.59 24.37
N PHE A 40 -5.38 10.09 23.79
CA PHE A 40 -6.43 9.34 24.48
C PHE A 40 -6.84 8.09 23.67
N GLY A 41 -7.76 7.30 24.21
CA GLY A 41 -8.25 6.11 23.54
C GLY A 41 -7.14 5.10 23.23
N PRO A 42 -7.09 4.53 22.01
CA PRO A 42 -6.04 3.60 21.60
C PRO A 42 -4.62 4.17 21.63
N ARG A 43 -4.43 5.49 21.75
CA ARG A 43 -3.09 6.09 21.89
C ARG A 43 -2.59 6.09 23.33
N LEU A 44 -3.50 6.09 24.29
CA LEU A 44 -3.19 6.11 25.72
C LEU A 44 -3.00 4.69 26.27
N ALA A 45 -3.94 3.80 25.98
CA ALA A 45 -3.98 2.46 26.53
C ALA A 45 -4.10 1.39 25.44
N LYS A 46 -3.53 0.21 25.72
CA LYS A 46 -3.69 -1.01 24.94
C LYS A 46 -4.29 -2.12 25.80
N ILE A 47 -4.84 -3.14 25.16
CA ILE A 47 -5.31 -4.34 25.86
C ILE A 47 -4.40 -5.53 25.58
N SER A 48 -4.11 -6.29 26.64
CA SER A 48 -3.34 -7.52 26.58
C SER A 48 -4.18 -8.69 27.08
N ARG A 49 -4.06 -9.85 26.43
CA ARG A 49 -4.75 -11.06 26.86
C ARG A 49 -4.13 -11.58 28.16
N ALA A 50 -4.98 -12.02 29.09
CA ALA A 50 -4.57 -12.67 30.32
C ALA A 50 -5.60 -13.71 30.77
N THR A 51 -5.24 -14.48 31.77
CA THR A 51 -6.10 -15.46 32.43
C THR A 51 -6.35 -15.03 33.86
N LEU A 52 -7.61 -14.90 34.27
CA LEU A 52 -7.96 -14.58 35.64
C LEU A 52 -7.80 -15.81 36.54
N LEU A 53 -6.97 -15.69 37.57
CA LEU A 53 -6.70 -16.77 38.53
C LEU A 53 -7.53 -16.60 39.81
N ASP A 54 -7.54 -15.40 40.37
CA ASP A 54 -8.23 -15.09 41.63
C ASP A 54 -8.67 -13.63 41.68
N ARG A 55 -9.69 -13.34 42.49
CA ARG A 55 -10.15 -11.98 42.80
C ARG A 55 -10.27 -11.83 44.30
N LYS A 56 -9.51 -10.91 44.89
CA LYS A 56 -9.52 -10.61 46.32
C LYS A 56 -9.61 -9.11 46.53
N GLY A 57 -10.82 -8.65 46.88
CA GLY A 57 -11.10 -7.23 47.07
C GLY A 57 -10.85 -6.41 45.80
N GLY A 58 -10.11 -5.30 45.94
CA GLY A 58 -9.75 -4.40 44.83
C GLY A 58 -8.64 -4.92 43.91
N LEU A 59 -8.09 -6.11 44.16
CA LEU A 59 -7.02 -6.71 43.37
C LEU A 59 -7.47 -7.99 42.68
N SER A 60 -6.97 -8.19 41.46
CA SER A 60 -7.14 -9.38 40.65
C SER A 60 -5.79 -10.01 40.36
N MET A 61 -5.65 -11.31 40.65
CA MET A 61 -4.46 -12.07 40.28
C MET A 61 -4.67 -12.66 38.89
N ILE A 62 -3.76 -12.33 37.98
CA ILE A 62 -3.82 -12.71 36.56
C ILE A 62 -2.57 -13.49 36.16
N ALA A 63 -2.69 -14.39 35.20
CA ALA A 63 -1.56 -14.96 34.47
C ALA A 63 -1.50 -14.34 33.08
N ARG A 64 -0.38 -13.70 32.73
CA ARG A 64 -0.14 -13.19 31.39
C ARG A 64 0.30 -14.34 30.47
N GLU A 65 0.32 -14.07 29.16
CA GLU A 65 0.68 -15.09 28.16
C GLU A 65 2.14 -15.56 28.24
N ASP A 66 3.02 -14.79 28.90
CA ASP A 66 4.39 -15.22 29.23
C ASP A 66 4.47 -16.21 30.39
N GLY A 67 3.31 -16.58 30.96
CA GLY A 67 3.16 -17.49 32.09
C GLY A 67 3.42 -16.84 33.45
N LYS A 68 3.75 -15.54 33.49
CA LYS A 68 3.98 -14.84 34.76
C LYS A 68 2.66 -14.42 35.39
N THR A 69 2.60 -14.56 36.71
CA THR A 69 1.48 -14.11 37.52
C THR A 69 1.70 -12.68 37.98
N HIS A 70 0.68 -11.85 37.87
CA HIS A 70 0.70 -10.46 38.32
C HIS A 70 -0.54 -10.18 39.16
N GLU A 71 -0.40 -9.36 40.20
CA GLU A 71 -1.54 -8.72 40.85
C GLU A 71 -1.78 -7.37 40.18
N VAL A 72 -3.00 -7.16 39.70
CA VAL A 72 -3.42 -5.90 39.08
C VAL A 72 -4.69 -5.40 39.76
N PRO A 73 -4.89 -4.08 39.87
CA PRO A 73 -6.16 -3.52 40.29
C PRO A 73 -7.33 -4.06 39.45
N THR A 74 -8.45 -4.37 40.10
CA THR A 74 -9.60 -5.06 39.45
C THR A 74 -10.20 -4.24 38.32
N ASN A 75 -10.17 -2.91 38.41
CA ASN A 75 -10.56 -1.98 37.34
C ASN A 75 -9.70 -2.11 36.06
N ARG A 76 -8.44 -2.57 36.15
CA ARG A 76 -7.62 -2.84 34.95
C ARG A 76 -8.05 -4.08 34.20
N VAL A 77 -8.89 -4.93 34.80
CA VAL A 77 -9.37 -6.15 34.19
C VAL A 77 -10.65 -5.89 33.41
N LEU A 78 -10.61 -6.19 32.12
CA LEU A 78 -11.71 -6.03 31.19
C LEU A 78 -12.33 -7.41 30.85
N PRO A 79 -13.67 -7.54 30.85
CA PRO A 79 -14.34 -8.74 30.39
C PRO A 79 -13.90 -9.17 28.98
N TRP A 80 -13.75 -10.48 28.76
CA TRP A 80 -13.31 -11.03 27.48
C TRP A 80 -14.07 -10.46 26.27
N TYR A 81 -15.40 -10.40 26.38
CA TYR A 81 -16.25 -9.95 25.28
C TYR A 81 -16.09 -8.45 25.00
N GLU A 82 -15.95 -7.61 26.04
CA GLU A 82 -15.72 -6.18 25.86
C GLU A 82 -14.40 -5.89 25.15
N GLY A 83 -13.32 -6.62 25.47
CA GLY A 83 -12.07 -6.46 24.74
C GLY A 83 -12.16 -6.88 23.28
N LEU A 84 -12.96 -7.91 22.95
CA LEU A 84 -13.22 -8.25 21.55
C LEU A 84 -14.00 -7.15 20.81
N LEU A 85 -14.93 -6.47 21.49
CA LEU A 85 -15.66 -5.33 20.93
C LEU A 85 -14.74 -4.12 20.69
N ILE A 86 -13.76 -3.89 21.57
CA ILE A 86 -12.70 -2.89 21.34
C ILE A 86 -11.88 -3.24 20.09
N LEU A 87 -11.41 -4.49 19.96
CA LEU A 87 -10.64 -4.91 18.79
C LEU A 87 -11.46 -4.76 17.49
N GLN A 88 -12.74 -5.11 17.52
CA GLN A 88 -13.66 -4.91 16.39
C GLN A 88 -13.82 -3.43 16.03
N GLN A 89 -13.92 -2.54 17.03
CA GLN A 89 -14.05 -1.11 16.78
C GLN A 89 -12.75 -0.49 16.23
N ILE A 90 -11.59 -0.94 16.73
CA ILE A 90 -10.28 -0.52 16.20
C ILE A 90 -10.13 -0.95 14.74
N GLU A 91 -10.52 -2.19 14.41
CA GLU A 91 -10.50 -2.69 13.04
C GLU A 91 -11.42 -1.86 12.12
N ALA A 92 -12.63 -1.53 12.57
CA ALA A 92 -13.61 -0.77 11.79
C ALA A 92 -13.21 0.70 11.57
N SER A 93 -12.53 1.32 12.54
CA SER A 93 -12.18 2.75 12.48
C SER A 93 -11.05 3.09 11.49
N ALA A 94 -10.48 2.10 10.80
CA ALA A 94 -9.37 2.23 9.83
C ALA A 94 -8.12 2.97 10.38
N GLY A 95 -8.06 3.21 11.69
CA GLY A 95 -6.98 3.92 12.35
C GLY A 95 -5.73 3.05 12.45
N ASN A 96 -4.57 3.63 12.14
CA ASN A 96 -3.28 2.98 12.39
C ASN A 96 -2.99 2.98 13.90
N VAL A 97 -3.54 2.01 14.62
CA VAL A 97 -3.24 1.77 16.04
C VAL A 97 -2.01 0.84 16.13
N PRO A 98 -0.83 1.33 16.57
CA PRO A 98 0.42 0.59 16.44
C PRO A 98 0.45 -0.76 17.16
N TRP A 99 -0.29 -0.87 18.28
CA TRP A 99 -0.35 -2.09 19.07
C TRP A 99 -1.43 -3.08 18.60
N PHE A 100 -2.28 -2.72 17.64
CA PHE A 100 -3.25 -3.63 17.02
C PHE A 100 -2.56 -4.56 16.02
N THR A 101 -1.78 -5.49 16.58
CA THR A 101 -0.95 -6.44 15.83
C THR A 101 -1.77 -7.53 15.13
N GLU A 102 -1.15 -8.22 14.17
CA GLU A 102 -1.76 -9.36 13.46
C GLU A 102 -2.25 -10.44 14.42
N ARG A 103 -1.53 -10.64 15.54
CA ARG A 103 -1.93 -11.58 16.59
C ARG A 103 -3.31 -11.25 17.19
N LEU A 104 -3.59 -9.97 17.45
CA LEU A 104 -4.88 -9.56 17.99
C LEU A 104 -6.01 -9.71 16.95
N ARG A 105 -5.69 -9.50 15.67
CA ARG A 105 -6.61 -9.79 14.56
C ARG A 105 -6.93 -11.29 14.47
N GLU A 106 -5.92 -12.15 14.60
CA GLU A 106 -6.11 -13.60 14.61
C GLU A 106 -7.02 -14.03 15.77
N ILE A 107 -6.86 -13.46 16.97
CA ILE A 107 -7.74 -13.74 18.12
C ILE A 107 -9.18 -13.29 17.82
N LEU A 108 -9.35 -12.08 17.28
CA LEU A 108 -10.66 -11.54 16.92
C LEU A 108 -11.34 -12.42 15.86
N GLU A 109 -10.62 -12.80 14.82
CA GLU A 109 -11.11 -13.65 13.73
C GLU A 109 -11.43 -15.06 14.22
N GLN A 110 -10.59 -15.62 15.09
CA GLN A 110 -10.85 -16.90 15.74
C GLN A 110 -12.15 -16.86 16.55
N GLU A 111 -12.38 -15.81 17.34
CA GLU A 111 -13.61 -15.68 18.14
C GLU A 111 -14.86 -15.42 17.28
N ARG A 112 -14.73 -14.65 16.20
CA ARG A 112 -15.77 -14.46 15.19
C ARG A 112 -16.18 -15.78 14.55
N SER A 113 -15.20 -16.60 14.17
CA SER A 113 -15.45 -17.92 13.56
C SER A 113 -16.14 -18.92 14.49
N LYS A 114 -15.91 -18.81 15.81
CA LYS A 114 -16.56 -19.67 16.81
C LYS A 114 -18.02 -19.29 17.06
N ARG A 115 -18.33 -17.99 17.06
CA ARG A 115 -19.59 -17.46 17.60
C ARG A 115 -20.63 -17.18 16.52
N SER A 116 -20.22 -16.88 15.30
CA SER A 116 -21.12 -16.48 14.24
C SER A 116 -20.84 -17.26 12.96
N LYS A 117 -21.91 -17.64 12.25
CA LYS A 117 -21.82 -18.16 10.89
C LYS A 117 -21.25 -17.12 9.92
N PHE A 118 -21.25 -15.83 10.29
CA PHE A 118 -20.97 -14.69 9.41
C PHE A 118 -19.95 -13.69 9.98
N PHE A 119 -19.15 -14.11 10.96
CA PHE A 119 -17.99 -13.37 11.46
C PHE A 119 -18.29 -11.97 12.05
N ILE A 120 -19.43 -11.78 12.74
CA ILE A 120 -19.76 -10.52 13.44
C ILE A 120 -19.97 -10.83 14.93
N LEU A 121 -19.38 -10.01 15.81
CA LEU A 121 -19.68 -10.02 17.24
C LEU A 121 -20.90 -9.13 17.49
N ALA A 122 -21.96 -9.72 18.03
CA ALA A 122 -23.19 -9.00 18.35
C ALA A 122 -22.96 -8.08 19.56
N SER A 123 -22.69 -6.81 19.28
CA SER A 123 -22.52 -5.75 20.29
C SER A 123 -23.85 -5.40 20.95
N SER A 124 -24.94 -5.42 20.16
CA SER A 124 -26.30 -5.18 20.61
C SER A 124 -26.73 -6.13 21.74
N VAL A 125 -26.47 -7.43 21.58
CA VAL A 125 -26.79 -8.49 22.56
C VAL A 125 -26.01 -8.30 23.85
N TYR A 126 -24.77 -7.79 23.77
CA TYR A 126 -23.98 -7.54 24.97
C TYR A 126 -24.53 -6.36 25.76
N VAL A 127 -24.83 -5.23 25.11
CA VAL A 127 -25.46 -4.09 25.77
C VAL A 127 -26.77 -4.53 26.40
N GLU A 128 -27.65 -5.19 25.65
CA GLU A 128 -28.94 -5.68 26.15
C GLU A 128 -28.81 -6.56 27.41
N LYS A 129 -27.83 -7.48 27.44
CA LYS A 129 -27.70 -8.45 28.54
C LYS A 129 -26.86 -7.97 29.71
N LYS A 130 -25.92 -7.05 29.49
CA LYS A 130 -24.90 -6.66 30.48
C LYS A 130 -24.88 -5.19 30.83
N LEU A 131 -25.15 -4.32 29.87
CA LEU A 131 -25.08 -2.87 30.06
C LEU A 131 -26.44 -2.18 30.04
N LEU A 132 -27.55 -2.90 29.84
CA LEU A 132 -28.86 -2.26 29.82
C LEU A 132 -29.19 -1.61 31.16
N GLN A 133 -28.88 -2.30 32.27
CA GLN A 133 -29.14 -1.84 33.64
C GLN A 133 -27.89 -1.42 34.41
N GLN A 134 -26.76 -1.33 33.71
CA GLN A 134 -25.46 -0.97 34.28
C GLN A 134 -24.80 0.07 33.38
N ALA A 135 -24.26 1.13 33.97
CA ALA A 135 -23.46 2.10 33.23
C ALA A 135 -21.97 1.87 33.51
N VAL A 136 -21.12 2.02 32.48
CA VAL A 136 -19.66 2.07 32.66
C VAL A 136 -19.27 3.54 32.80
N THR A 137 -18.66 3.87 33.94
CA THR A 137 -18.38 5.24 34.37
C THR A 137 -16.86 5.45 34.45
N GLY A 138 -16.43 6.65 34.83
CA GLY A 138 -15.03 6.94 35.12
C GLY A 138 -14.51 6.27 36.37
N ALA A 139 -13.28 6.63 36.74
CA ALA A 139 -12.57 5.97 37.83
C ALA A 139 -13.33 5.98 39.14
N SER A 140 -13.74 7.18 39.54
CA SER A 140 -14.63 7.38 40.65
C SER A 140 -15.37 8.69 40.47
N TYR A 141 -16.63 8.73 40.86
CA TYR A 141 -17.38 9.96 41.03
C TYR A 141 -18.36 9.82 42.18
N ILE A 142 -18.78 10.95 42.73
CA ILE A 142 -19.79 11.05 43.78
C ILE A 142 -21.04 11.60 43.12
N ASP A 143 -22.15 10.89 43.23
CA ASP A 143 -23.42 11.37 42.70
C ASP A 143 -24.06 12.42 43.64
N HIS A 144 -25.19 12.99 43.21
CA HIS A 144 -25.95 13.96 44.01
C HIS A 144 -26.46 13.44 45.37
N ASN A 145 -26.41 12.13 45.63
CA ASN A 145 -26.79 11.50 46.89
C ASN A 145 -25.57 11.17 47.77
N ASP A 146 -24.40 11.74 47.47
CA ASP A 146 -23.12 11.43 48.12
C ASP A 146 -22.70 9.95 47.99
N GLN A 147 -23.25 9.21 47.01
CA GLN A 147 -22.86 7.83 46.76
C GLN A 147 -21.66 7.79 45.81
N GLU A 148 -20.58 7.14 46.26
CA GLU A 148 -19.39 6.92 45.43
C GLU A 148 -19.59 5.71 44.51
N HIS A 149 -19.40 5.95 43.20
CA HIS A 149 -19.44 4.92 42.16
C HIS A 149 -18.04 4.75 41.56
N ASN A 150 -17.63 3.50 41.31
CA ASN A 150 -16.28 3.18 40.85
C ASN A 150 -16.33 2.34 39.57
N PHE A 151 -15.94 2.90 38.42
CA PHE A 151 -15.91 2.30 37.07
C PHE A 151 -17.25 1.78 36.51
N ARG A 152 -18.20 1.42 37.37
CA ARG A 152 -19.53 0.96 37.01
C ARG A 152 -20.55 1.43 38.03
N ARG A 153 -21.66 1.98 37.56
CA ARG A 153 -22.86 2.28 38.34
C ARG A 153 -23.91 1.21 38.06
N ASP A 154 -24.37 0.55 39.11
CA ASP A 154 -25.46 -0.41 39.03
C ASP A 154 -26.82 0.32 39.16
N SER A 155 -27.85 -0.25 38.53
CA SER A 155 -29.26 0.14 38.70
C SER A 155 -29.65 1.48 38.08
N LEU A 156 -29.76 1.51 36.74
CA LEU A 156 -30.55 2.54 36.07
C LEU A 156 -32.03 2.28 36.39
N ASN A 157 -32.70 3.20 37.10
CA ASN A 157 -34.10 3.00 37.45
C ASN A 157 -35.01 3.33 36.24
N PRO A 158 -35.76 2.36 35.67
CA PRO A 158 -36.69 2.65 34.57
C PRO A 158 -37.88 3.50 34.98
N ASP A 159 -38.20 3.53 36.28
CA ASP A 159 -39.38 4.20 36.82
C ASP A 159 -39.08 5.64 37.28
N ASP A 160 -37.81 6.06 37.28
CA ASP A 160 -37.44 7.45 37.54
C ASP A 160 -37.90 8.32 36.37
N LYS A 161 -38.99 9.05 36.61
CA LYS A 161 -39.44 10.12 35.73
C LYS A 161 -38.62 11.36 36.05
N PRO A 162 -38.27 12.18 35.04
CA PRO A 162 -37.72 13.49 35.32
C PRO A 162 -38.73 14.27 36.18
N ASP A 163 -38.31 14.75 37.34
CA ASP A 163 -39.13 15.64 38.15
C ASP A 163 -39.42 16.90 37.33
N GLU A 164 -40.68 17.09 36.93
CA GLU A 164 -41.11 18.24 36.12
C GLU A 164 -41.02 19.57 36.90
N GLU A 165 -40.80 19.52 38.22
CA GLU A 165 -41.06 20.62 39.16
C GLU A 165 -39.85 21.14 39.94
N ASP A 166 -38.61 20.75 39.64
CA ASP A 166 -37.45 21.36 40.32
C ASP A 166 -36.81 22.45 39.44
N PRO A 167 -37.20 23.74 39.59
CA PRO A 167 -36.48 24.86 39.03
C PRO A 167 -35.16 25.00 39.81
N LEU A 168 -34.18 24.17 39.47
CA LEU A 168 -32.79 24.47 39.77
C LEU A 168 -32.41 25.73 39.00
N ASP A 169 -32.62 26.86 39.68
CA ASP A 169 -32.36 28.21 39.20
C ASP A 169 -30.84 28.39 39.11
N GLY A 170 -30.24 27.95 38.00
CA GLY A 170 -28.80 28.07 37.79
C GLY A 170 -28.19 27.05 36.85
N PHE A 171 -28.24 27.38 35.55
CA PHE A 171 -27.36 26.94 34.47
C PHE A 171 -27.34 25.44 34.12
N TRP A 172 -27.67 25.16 32.85
CA TRP A 172 -27.60 23.86 32.15
C TRP A 172 -28.76 22.88 32.40
N LYS A 173 -29.95 23.19 31.84
CA LYS A 173 -31.07 22.25 31.78
C LYS A 173 -30.93 21.31 30.57
N VAL A 174 -30.97 20.00 30.84
CA VAL A 174 -30.98 18.96 29.81
C VAL A 174 -32.40 18.87 29.23
N LYS A 175 -32.55 19.21 27.96
CA LYS A 175 -33.82 19.10 27.23
C LYS A 175 -34.15 17.65 26.89
N ASP A 176 -33.15 16.92 26.38
CA ASP A 176 -33.33 15.54 25.94
C ASP A 176 -31.99 14.79 25.86
N ILE A 177 -32.06 13.46 25.83
CA ILE A 177 -30.94 12.59 25.43
C ILE A 177 -31.31 11.94 24.10
N LEU A 178 -30.48 12.18 23.09
CA LEU A 178 -30.76 11.85 21.68
C LEU A 178 -29.99 10.62 21.17
N GLY A 179 -29.08 10.09 21.98
CA GLY A 179 -28.23 8.98 21.55
C GLY A 179 -27.38 8.41 22.67
N TYR A 180 -26.89 7.21 22.42
CA TYR A 180 -26.05 6.43 23.31
C TYR A 180 -24.81 5.96 22.55
N MET A 181 -23.65 6.03 23.20
CA MET A 181 -22.38 5.53 22.69
C MET A 181 -21.76 4.58 23.73
N PRO A 182 -21.62 3.28 23.40
CA PRO A 182 -21.06 2.30 24.33
C PRO A 182 -19.54 2.48 24.54
N PRO A 183 -18.96 1.87 25.59
CA PRO A 183 -17.59 2.18 26.00
C PRO A 183 -16.50 1.90 24.96
N TRP A 184 -16.66 0.85 24.14
CA TRP A 184 -15.70 0.54 23.08
C TRP A 184 -15.75 1.53 21.91
N GLU A 185 -16.93 2.10 21.63
CA GLU A 185 -17.09 3.16 20.62
C GLU A 185 -16.53 4.48 21.15
N ALA A 186 -16.84 4.83 22.40
CA ALA A 186 -16.32 6.02 23.07
C ALA A 186 -14.79 6.00 23.15
N PHE A 187 -14.20 4.86 23.50
CA PHE A 187 -12.76 4.67 23.54
C PHE A 187 -12.08 4.96 22.19
N CYS A 188 -12.71 4.57 21.07
CA CYS A 188 -12.18 4.82 19.73
C CYS A 188 -12.63 6.16 19.11
N ASN A 189 -13.48 6.91 19.80
CA ASN A 189 -14.00 8.18 19.32
C ASN A 189 -12.92 9.27 19.40
N GLN A 190 -12.81 10.11 18.36
CA GLN A 190 -11.81 11.18 18.28
C GLN A 190 -12.07 12.37 19.22
N ARG A 191 -13.17 12.37 19.96
CA ARG A 191 -13.57 13.45 20.86
C ARG A 191 -13.74 12.95 22.29
N CYS A 192 -14.42 11.82 22.47
CA CYS A 192 -14.65 11.26 23.80
C CYS A 192 -13.39 10.59 24.35
N GLY A 193 -12.80 9.65 23.60
CA GLY A 193 -11.48 9.07 23.92
C GLY A 193 -11.35 8.25 25.20
N LEU A 194 -12.41 8.19 26.02
CA LEU A 194 -12.44 7.54 27.32
C LEU A 194 -13.24 6.23 27.25
N TYR A 195 -12.81 5.23 28.02
CA TYR A 195 -13.54 3.97 28.19
C TYR A 195 -14.67 4.14 29.21
N GLN A 196 -15.74 4.82 28.78
CA GLN A 196 -16.96 5.07 29.56
C GLN A 196 -18.18 5.11 28.62
N GLU A 197 -19.38 5.05 29.16
CA GLU A 197 -20.59 5.32 28.38
C GLU A 197 -20.77 6.82 28.17
N PHE A 198 -21.13 7.21 26.95
CA PHE A 198 -21.46 8.58 26.60
C PHE A 198 -22.89 8.68 26.07
N TYR A 199 -23.53 9.81 26.35
CA TYR A 199 -24.87 10.13 25.92
C TYR A 199 -24.87 11.45 25.16
N LYS A 200 -25.63 11.51 24.07
CA LYS A 200 -25.77 12.72 23.28
C LYS A 200 -26.85 13.60 23.92
N VAL A 201 -26.45 14.61 24.65
CA VAL A 201 -27.33 15.50 25.40
C VAL A 201 -27.71 16.69 24.54
N ARG A 202 -28.99 17.08 24.56
CA ARG A 202 -29.47 18.34 24.01
C ARG A 202 -29.75 19.31 25.14
N TRP A 203 -29.18 20.50 25.07
CA TRP A 203 -29.33 21.54 26.08
C TRP A 203 -30.51 22.46 25.74
N GLU A 204 -31.38 22.74 26.72
CA GLU A 204 -32.61 23.52 26.49
C GLU A 204 -32.34 24.98 26.13
N ASN A 205 -31.36 25.61 26.78
CA ASN A 205 -31.08 27.04 26.57
C ASN A 205 -30.07 27.29 25.44
N PHE A 206 -29.63 26.26 24.73
CA PHE A 206 -28.54 26.35 23.75
C PHE A 206 -28.84 25.58 22.46
N GLU A 207 -30.12 25.38 22.11
CA GLU A 207 -30.54 24.54 20.97
C GLU A 207 -29.90 24.94 19.63
N GLU A 208 -29.60 26.22 19.44
CA GLU A 208 -29.01 26.75 18.21
C GLU A 208 -27.48 26.88 18.27
N THR A 209 -26.87 26.65 19.44
CA THR A 209 -25.43 26.83 19.65
C THR A 209 -24.66 25.71 18.97
N ASP A 210 -23.72 26.07 18.09
CA ASP A 210 -22.84 25.10 17.47
C ASP A 210 -21.72 24.68 18.44
N PHE A 211 -21.82 23.47 18.98
CA PHE A 211 -20.80 22.86 19.81
C PHE A 211 -19.79 22.03 19.01
N SER A 212 -19.82 22.04 17.68
CA SER A 212 -18.95 21.20 16.86
C SER A 212 -17.45 21.41 17.09
N ASN A 213 -17.01 22.50 17.73
CA ASN A 213 -15.60 22.77 18.01
C ASN A 213 -15.18 22.59 19.48
N VAL A 214 -16.09 22.18 20.38
CA VAL A 214 -15.75 21.89 21.78
C VAL A 214 -15.29 20.45 21.94
N GLU A 215 -14.62 20.15 23.05
CA GLU A 215 -14.00 18.84 23.35
C GLU A 215 -14.98 17.67 23.15
N ASN A 216 -16.16 17.76 23.78
CA ASN A 216 -17.26 16.81 23.68
C ASN A 216 -18.31 17.20 22.62
N GLY A 217 -17.94 18.06 21.68
CA GLY A 217 -18.84 18.59 20.69
C GLY A 217 -19.44 17.53 19.77
N CYS A 218 -20.67 17.74 19.32
CA CYS A 218 -21.25 16.97 18.23
C CYS A 218 -21.66 17.88 17.07
N SER A 219 -21.96 17.29 15.91
CA SER A 219 -22.40 18.02 14.71
C SER A 219 -23.81 18.60 14.81
N ASP A 220 -24.59 18.16 15.79
CA ASP A 220 -25.98 18.58 15.94
C ASP A 220 -26.00 19.85 16.81
N PRO A 221 -26.63 20.94 16.33
CA PRO A 221 -26.76 22.16 17.11
C PRO A 221 -27.38 21.89 18.49
N GLY A 222 -26.81 22.55 19.49
CA GLY A 222 -27.25 22.47 20.88
C GLY A 222 -26.97 21.15 21.57
N SER A 223 -26.13 20.29 21.00
CA SER A 223 -25.82 18.99 21.57
C SER A 223 -24.34 18.71 21.79
N THR A 224 -24.04 17.97 22.86
CA THR A 224 -22.70 17.48 23.22
C THR A 224 -22.78 16.02 23.65
N TRP A 225 -21.64 15.33 23.66
CA TRP A 225 -21.50 13.97 24.19
C TRP A 225 -21.03 14.03 25.63
N GLU A 226 -21.92 13.73 26.58
CA GLU A 226 -21.60 13.77 28.00
C GLU A 226 -21.38 12.36 28.56
N PRO A 227 -20.37 12.15 29.42
CA PRO A 227 -20.17 10.87 30.09
C PRO A 227 -21.31 10.60 31.09
N ASP A 228 -21.60 9.32 31.37
CA ASP A 228 -22.70 8.93 32.28
C ASP A 228 -22.67 9.64 33.63
N GLU A 229 -21.47 9.84 34.19
CA GLU A 229 -21.22 10.45 35.50
C GLU A 229 -21.50 11.95 35.56
N CYS A 230 -21.53 12.64 34.43
CA CYS A 230 -21.89 14.06 34.36
C CYS A 230 -23.41 14.28 34.28
N LEU A 231 -24.20 13.22 34.24
CA LEU A 231 -25.65 13.30 34.11
C LEU A 231 -26.33 12.92 35.44
N PRO A 232 -27.36 13.65 35.87
CA PRO A 232 -28.05 13.34 37.12
C PRO A 232 -28.87 12.04 37.01
N PRO A 233 -29.05 11.26 38.10
CA PRO A 233 -29.81 10.00 38.08
C PRO A 233 -31.27 10.11 37.65
N HIS A 234 -31.95 11.24 37.86
CA HIS A 234 -33.34 11.43 37.38
C HIS A 234 -33.47 11.37 35.84
N LEU A 235 -32.35 11.39 35.10
CA LEU A 235 -32.31 11.17 33.65
C LEU A 235 -32.13 9.69 33.24
N ASP A 236 -32.12 8.75 34.19
CA ASP A 236 -31.96 7.31 33.91
C ASP A 236 -33.04 6.76 32.97
N GLY A 237 -34.27 7.28 33.07
CA GLY A 237 -35.34 6.97 32.10
C GLY A 237 -34.96 7.32 30.65
N PHE A 238 -34.34 8.50 30.43
CA PHE A 238 -33.85 8.92 29.12
C PHE A 238 -32.66 8.06 28.65
N ARG A 239 -31.71 7.77 29.54
CA ARG A 239 -30.56 6.90 29.23
C ARG A 239 -31.02 5.51 28.80
N LEU A 240 -31.95 4.90 29.54
CA LEU A 240 -32.50 3.58 29.24
C LEU A 240 -33.27 3.57 27.91
N ARG A 241 -34.00 4.64 27.61
CA ARG A 241 -34.66 4.81 26.32
C ARG A 241 -33.64 4.80 25.19
N GLU A 242 -32.59 5.62 25.28
CA GLU A 242 -31.57 5.69 24.23
C GLU A 242 -30.71 4.42 24.11
N LYS A 243 -30.42 3.71 25.22
CA LYS A 243 -29.82 2.37 25.14
C LYS A 243 -30.70 1.40 24.35
N LYS A 244 -32.01 1.38 24.61
CA LYS A 244 -32.97 0.52 23.88
C LYS A 244 -33.07 0.91 22.39
N THR A 245 -33.08 2.21 22.09
CA THR A 245 -33.03 2.74 20.73
C THR A 245 -31.76 2.27 20.02
N TRP A 246 -30.59 2.44 20.64
CA TRP A 246 -29.30 1.99 20.10
C TRP A 246 -29.26 0.48 19.91
N ILE A 247 -29.75 -0.32 20.87
CA ILE A 247 -29.82 -1.79 20.74
C ILE A 247 -30.65 -2.17 19.51
N THR A 248 -31.80 -1.52 19.30
CA THR A 248 -32.69 -1.80 18.17
C THR A 248 -32.02 -1.45 16.84
N GLN A 249 -31.48 -0.24 16.72
CA GLN A 249 -30.75 0.21 15.53
C GLN A 249 -29.55 -0.69 15.22
N ARG A 250 -28.81 -1.11 16.25
CA ARG A 250 -27.63 -1.95 16.11
C ARG A 250 -27.98 -3.38 15.72
N LYS A 251 -29.07 -3.95 16.25
CA LYS A 251 -29.60 -5.26 15.79
C LYS A 251 -29.95 -5.23 14.31
N ASP A 252 -30.61 -4.17 13.85
CA ASP A 252 -30.96 -4.00 12.43
C ASP A 252 -29.71 -3.85 11.55
N GLN A 253 -28.71 -3.12 12.01
CA GLN A 253 -27.43 -2.99 11.30
C GLN A 253 -26.68 -4.32 11.23
N GLU A 254 -26.52 -5.01 12.36
CA GLU A 254 -25.85 -6.31 12.44
C GLU A 254 -26.55 -7.35 11.56
N ALA A 255 -27.89 -7.34 11.50
CA ALA A 255 -28.67 -8.21 10.61
C ALA A 255 -28.47 -7.88 9.12
N LYS A 256 -28.37 -6.60 8.76
CA LYS A 256 -28.06 -6.17 7.37
C LYS A 256 -26.65 -6.58 6.96
N GLU A 257 -25.66 -6.40 7.84
CA GLU A 257 -24.27 -6.81 7.60
C GLU A 257 -24.15 -8.34 7.50
N GLU A 258 -24.90 -9.08 8.32
CA GLU A 258 -25.00 -10.53 8.24
C GLU A 258 -25.59 -10.98 6.89
N LEU A 259 -26.67 -10.35 6.44
CA LEU A 259 -27.29 -10.63 5.14
C LEU A 259 -26.33 -10.33 3.98
N ALA A 260 -25.66 -9.17 3.99
CA ALA A 260 -24.70 -8.79 2.95
C ALA A 260 -23.52 -9.77 2.86
N LYS A 261 -22.98 -10.21 4.01
CA LYS A 261 -21.92 -11.23 4.05
C LYS A 261 -22.42 -12.61 3.61
N ALA A 262 -23.67 -12.95 3.95
CA ALA A 262 -24.29 -14.19 3.49
C ALA A 262 -24.47 -14.21 1.96
N GLU A 263 -24.89 -13.10 1.37
CA GLU A 263 -25.00 -12.92 -0.09
C GLU A 263 -23.63 -13.01 -0.76
N GLU A 264 -22.60 -12.32 -0.24
CA GLU A 264 -21.23 -12.41 -0.78
C GLU A 264 -20.69 -13.84 -0.70
N ALA A 265 -20.93 -14.55 0.41
CA ALA A 265 -20.54 -15.94 0.57
C ALA A 265 -21.31 -16.89 -0.37
N ALA A 266 -22.60 -16.60 -0.62
CA ALA A 266 -23.43 -17.35 -1.56
C ALA A 266 -22.94 -17.14 -3.00
N ASP A 267 -22.61 -15.91 -3.40
CA ASP A 267 -22.05 -15.59 -4.72
C ASP A 267 -20.70 -16.28 -4.95
N ARG A 268 -19.83 -16.27 -3.93
CA ARG A 268 -18.56 -17.02 -3.97
C ARG A 268 -18.76 -18.53 -4.15
N LYS A 269 -19.80 -19.10 -3.56
CA LYS A 269 -20.15 -20.53 -3.72
C LYS A 269 -20.83 -20.81 -5.07
N ALA A 270 -21.72 -19.94 -5.53
CA ALA A 270 -22.40 -20.06 -6.82
C ALA A 270 -21.39 -19.94 -7.98
N GLY A 271 -20.39 -19.06 -7.87
CA GLY A 271 -19.29 -18.94 -8.82
C GLY A 271 -18.41 -20.19 -8.92
N LYS A 272 -18.38 -21.05 -7.89
CA LYS A 272 -17.66 -22.33 -7.91
C LYS A 272 -18.47 -23.50 -8.48
N ARG A 273 -19.79 -23.38 -8.64
CA ARG A 273 -20.68 -24.50 -9.04
C ARG A 273 -21.00 -24.57 -10.54
N LYS A 274 -20.56 -23.60 -11.36
CA LYS A 274 -20.48 -23.75 -12.82
C LYS A 274 -19.15 -24.41 -13.20
N GLU A 275 -18.98 -25.66 -12.79
CA GLU A 275 -18.02 -26.57 -13.39
C GLU A 275 -18.67 -27.06 -14.70
N ILE A 276 -18.44 -26.28 -15.76
CA ILE A 276 -18.74 -26.66 -17.13
C ILE A 276 -17.63 -27.64 -17.52
N GLU A 277 -17.98 -28.84 -17.98
CA GLU A 277 -17.10 -29.69 -18.78
C GLU A 277 -16.71 -28.91 -20.04
N VAL A 278 -15.59 -28.19 -19.95
CA VAL A 278 -14.95 -27.46 -21.06
C VAL A 278 -13.67 -28.23 -21.37
N PRO A 279 -13.39 -28.54 -22.66
CA PRO A 279 -12.10 -29.10 -23.06
C PRO A 279 -10.99 -28.23 -22.50
N GLU A 280 -9.92 -28.85 -21.98
CA GLU A 280 -8.80 -28.19 -21.30
C GLU A 280 -8.52 -26.80 -21.92
N PRO A 281 -8.96 -25.71 -21.26
CA PRO A 281 -8.83 -24.41 -21.87
C PRO A 281 -7.34 -24.04 -21.85
N PRO A 282 -6.82 -23.43 -22.93
CA PRO A 282 -5.44 -22.97 -22.95
C PRO A 282 -5.19 -22.11 -21.71
N ALA A 283 -4.05 -22.36 -21.05
CA ALA A 283 -3.68 -21.79 -19.76
C ALA A 283 -4.17 -20.33 -19.66
N LYS A 284 -5.13 -20.09 -18.75
CA LYS A 284 -5.72 -18.76 -18.53
C LYS A 284 -4.57 -17.77 -18.31
N MET A 285 -4.30 -16.93 -19.32
CA MET A 285 -3.34 -15.84 -19.20
C MET A 285 -3.69 -15.05 -17.94
N SER A 286 -2.69 -14.75 -17.11
CA SER A 286 -2.93 -14.02 -15.86
C SER A 286 -3.73 -12.75 -16.18
N ARG A 287 -4.95 -12.64 -15.66
CA ARG A 287 -5.92 -11.55 -15.95
C ARG A 287 -5.42 -10.15 -15.59
N PHE A 288 -4.25 -10.03 -14.96
CA PHE A 288 -3.60 -8.74 -14.76
C PHE A 288 -2.89 -8.34 -16.06
N ARG A 289 -3.59 -7.54 -16.89
CA ARG A 289 -2.89 -6.62 -17.79
C ARG A 289 -1.99 -5.75 -16.91
N ARG A 290 -0.74 -6.16 -16.76
CA ARG A 290 0.36 -5.30 -16.33
C ARG A 290 0.71 -4.42 -17.51
N ASP A 291 -0.22 -3.57 -17.96
CA ASP A 291 0.17 -2.57 -18.93
C ASP A 291 1.02 -1.55 -18.17
N GLY A 292 2.33 -1.52 -18.42
CA GLY A 292 3.23 -0.57 -17.77
C GLY A 292 2.94 0.91 -18.09
N LYS A 293 1.78 1.22 -18.69
CA LYS A 293 1.33 2.55 -19.09
C LYS A 293 1.27 3.55 -17.93
N PRO A 294 0.82 3.18 -16.71
CA PRO A 294 0.86 4.11 -15.58
C PRO A 294 2.31 4.48 -15.19
N LEU A 295 3.22 3.49 -15.17
CA LEU A 295 4.64 3.68 -14.85
C LEU A 295 5.38 4.50 -15.91
N ILE A 296 4.97 4.44 -17.19
CA ILE A 296 5.58 5.22 -18.27
C ILE A 296 5.55 6.72 -18.00
N ARG A 297 4.56 7.22 -17.24
CA ARG A 297 4.45 8.64 -16.85
C ARG A 297 5.42 9.03 -15.73
N ASP A 298 5.92 8.07 -14.96
CA ASP A 298 6.83 8.29 -13.82
C ASP A 298 8.31 8.13 -14.20
N VAL A 299 8.60 7.57 -15.37
CA VAL A 299 9.96 7.46 -15.89
C VAL A 299 10.39 8.81 -16.45
N PHE A 300 11.45 9.38 -15.89
CA PHE A 300 12.09 10.57 -16.44
C PHE A 300 12.53 10.29 -17.88
N ARG A 301 12.01 11.06 -18.85
CA ARG A 301 12.45 11.00 -20.26
C ARG A 301 12.87 12.39 -20.70
N LEU A 302 13.90 12.46 -21.54
CA LEU A 302 14.38 13.72 -22.12
C LEU A 302 13.32 14.46 -22.97
N SER A 303 12.33 13.76 -23.57
CA SER A 303 11.18 14.35 -24.30
C SER A 303 10.24 15.10 -23.40
N PHE A 304 10.11 14.66 -22.15
CA PHE A 304 9.42 15.43 -21.13
C PHE A 304 10.37 16.56 -20.71
N GLY A 305 10.88 17.32 -21.71
CA GLY A 305 11.00 18.75 -21.54
C GLY A 305 9.67 19.18 -20.94
N HIS A 306 9.78 19.82 -19.77
CA HIS A 306 8.69 20.11 -18.85
C HIS A 306 7.38 20.25 -19.62
N ASP A 307 6.30 19.51 -19.28
CA ASP A 307 5.07 19.38 -20.08
C ASP A 307 4.47 20.73 -20.57
N PHE A 308 5.07 21.34 -21.58
CA PHE A 308 4.76 22.69 -22.02
C PHE A 308 3.72 22.62 -23.11
N LYS A 309 2.47 22.77 -22.69
CA LYS A 309 1.57 23.56 -23.51
C LYS A 309 1.86 25.03 -23.19
N PRO A 310 2.41 25.83 -24.15
CA PRO A 310 2.37 27.27 -23.99
C PRO A 310 0.91 27.66 -23.78
N ASP A 311 0.66 28.38 -22.70
CA ASP A 311 -0.66 28.93 -22.39
C ASP A 311 -0.88 30.06 -23.40
N PRO A 312 -2.03 30.17 -24.10
CA PRO A 312 -2.29 31.26 -25.03
C PRO A 312 -2.12 32.67 -24.42
N LEU A 313 -2.11 32.77 -23.08
CA LEU A 313 -1.89 34.02 -22.34
C LEU A 313 -0.42 34.45 -22.24
N ASP A 314 0.53 33.61 -22.63
CA ASP A 314 1.99 33.84 -22.55
C ASP A 314 2.54 34.71 -23.72
N ASP A 315 1.69 35.08 -24.68
CA ASP A 315 2.02 35.93 -25.85
C ASP A 315 2.50 37.35 -25.47
N ARG A 316 2.31 37.79 -24.22
CA ARG A 316 2.73 39.13 -23.77
C ARG A 316 4.24 39.29 -23.60
N ASN A 317 5.00 38.20 -23.53
CA ASN A 317 6.47 38.22 -23.32
C ASN A 317 7.29 37.77 -24.55
N ASP A 318 6.65 37.52 -25.69
CA ASP A 318 7.32 36.99 -26.88
C ASP A 318 8.46 37.89 -27.40
N THR A 319 8.32 39.21 -27.27
CA THR A 319 9.35 40.18 -27.69
C THR A 319 10.63 40.13 -26.86
N ILE A 320 10.54 39.76 -25.57
CA ILE A 320 11.71 39.64 -24.68
C ILE A 320 12.44 38.30 -24.94
N ARG A 321 11.70 37.25 -25.29
CA ARG A 321 12.20 35.89 -25.55
C ARG A 321 12.93 35.72 -26.89
N MET A 322 12.79 36.65 -27.83
CA MET A 322 13.49 36.58 -29.13
C MET A 322 14.97 37.03 -29.06
N GLY A 323 15.43 37.60 -27.94
CA GLY A 323 16.80 38.11 -27.81
C GLY A 323 17.87 37.07 -27.47
N TRP A 324 17.49 35.86 -27.05
CA TRP A 324 18.44 34.83 -26.61
C TRP A 324 18.83 33.87 -27.75
N PRO A 325 20.13 33.68 -28.03
CA PRO A 325 20.62 32.69 -28.98
C PRO A 325 20.16 31.27 -28.61
N ARG A 326 19.40 30.61 -29.50
CA ARG A 326 18.92 29.22 -29.34
C ARG A 326 19.80 28.20 -30.07
N ARG A 327 20.70 28.69 -30.92
CA ARG A 327 21.64 27.86 -31.67
C ARG A 327 23.05 28.44 -31.53
N PRO A 328 24.10 27.62 -31.66
CA PRO A 328 25.48 28.09 -31.66
C PRO A 328 25.73 29.25 -32.64
N GLU A 329 25.06 29.22 -33.80
CA GLU A 329 25.25 30.21 -34.87
C GLU A 329 24.59 31.56 -34.56
N GLU A 330 23.70 31.62 -33.57
CA GLU A 330 22.97 32.83 -33.17
C GLU A 330 23.77 33.67 -32.15
N TYR A 331 24.90 33.16 -31.63
CA TYR A 331 25.78 33.92 -30.75
C TYR A 331 26.58 34.98 -31.51
N PRO A 332 26.82 36.17 -30.93
CA PRO A 332 27.64 37.19 -31.57
C PRO A 332 29.07 36.67 -31.87
N PRO A 333 29.69 37.08 -32.99
CA PRO A 333 31.06 36.68 -33.34
C PRO A 333 32.05 36.96 -32.20
N GLY A 334 32.86 35.96 -31.84
CA GLY A 334 33.86 36.04 -30.77
C GLY A 334 33.38 35.58 -29.38
N PHE A 335 32.09 35.28 -29.22
CA PHE A 335 31.56 34.68 -28.00
C PHE A 335 31.51 33.15 -28.11
N GLY A 336 32.06 32.48 -27.10
CA GLY A 336 32.00 31.04 -26.97
C GLY A 336 30.63 30.60 -26.45
N VAL A 337 30.15 29.51 -27.02
CA VAL A 337 28.89 28.88 -26.62
C VAL A 337 29.15 28.10 -25.32
N ALA A 338 28.35 28.32 -24.27
CA ALA A 338 28.37 27.41 -23.12
C ALA A 338 28.13 25.99 -23.63
N GLY A 339 28.82 24.97 -23.12
CA GLY A 339 28.60 23.58 -23.53
C GLY A 339 27.70 22.89 -22.51
N PRO A 340 26.39 22.68 -22.78
CA PRO A 340 25.69 22.86 -24.06
C PRO A 340 25.14 24.29 -24.36
N PRO A 341 24.95 24.63 -25.65
CA PRO A 341 24.54 25.96 -26.14
C PRO A 341 23.17 26.38 -25.61
N GLY A 342 23.10 27.36 -24.72
CA GLY A 342 21.81 27.85 -24.23
C GLY A 342 20.82 26.71 -23.92
N PHE A 343 19.56 26.89 -24.30
CA PHE A 343 18.51 25.88 -24.23
C PHE A 343 18.95 24.49 -24.73
N CYS A 344 18.60 23.41 -24.01
CA CYS A 344 18.99 22.02 -24.34
C CYS A 344 18.67 21.57 -25.79
N TYR A 345 17.71 22.24 -26.45
CA TYR A 345 17.32 22.09 -27.85
C TYR A 345 16.64 23.38 -28.33
N ALA A 346 16.46 23.57 -29.65
CA ALA A 346 15.84 24.78 -30.23
C ALA A 346 14.41 25.11 -29.72
N LYS A 347 13.75 24.15 -29.06
CA LYS A 347 12.44 24.28 -28.43
C LYS A 347 12.48 24.23 -26.89
N CYS A 348 13.65 24.07 -26.28
CA CYS A 348 13.80 24.04 -24.84
C CYS A 348 13.72 25.48 -24.31
N ASP A 349 13.18 25.67 -23.11
CA ASP A 349 13.10 26.96 -22.41
C ASP A 349 13.83 26.90 -21.04
N CYS A 350 14.68 25.89 -20.80
CA CYS A 350 15.31 25.64 -19.50
C CYS A 350 16.21 26.77 -18.97
N MET A 351 16.64 27.69 -19.83
CA MET A 351 17.45 28.88 -19.48
C MET A 351 16.61 30.18 -19.53
N ASP A 352 15.28 30.09 -19.71
CA ASP A 352 14.36 31.23 -19.67
C ASP A 352 13.94 31.49 -18.22
N ASP A 353 14.88 32.04 -17.46
CA ASP A 353 14.73 32.36 -16.02
C ASP A 353 13.68 33.46 -15.76
N GLN A 354 13.14 34.07 -16.83
CA GLN A 354 12.13 35.14 -16.75
C GLN A 354 10.69 34.64 -16.92
N ARG A 355 10.48 33.36 -17.24
CA ARG A 355 9.12 32.81 -17.23
C ARG A 355 8.69 32.59 -15.78
N GLY A 356 7.53 33.13 -15.42
CA GLY A 356 6.92 32.81 -14.12
C GLY A 356 6.76 31.29 -14.01
N GLN A 357 7.25 30.70 -12.93
CA GLN A 357 7.09 29.27 -12.69
C GLN A 357 5.60 28.93 -12.71
N LYS A 358 5.20 28.10 -13.65
CA LYS A 358 3.79 27.75 -13.82
C LYS A 358 3.39 26.78 -12.70
N PRO A 359 2.12 26.77 -12.28
CA PRO A 359 1.68 25.87 -11.22
C PRO A 359 2.07 24.42 -11.49
N TRP A 360 2.00 23.91 -12.71
CA TRP A 360 2.39 22.52 -13.04
C TRP A 360 3.91 22.25 -13.05
N GLU A 361 4.73 23.29 -12.86
CA GLU A 361 6.19 23.19 -12.76
C GLU A 361 6.64 23.14 -11.31
N THR A 362 5.84 23.71 -10.41
CA THR A 362 6.02 23.68 -8.95
C THR A 362 5.13 22.66 -8.26
N SER A 363 4.02 22.27 -8.90
CA SER A 363 3.10 21.20 -8.52
C SER A 363 3.10 20.14 -9.60
N LYS A 364 3.07 18.87 -9.22
CA LYS A 364 2.83 17.80 -10.20
C LYS A 364 1.33 17.75 -10.41
N SER A 365 0.82 18.39 -11.45
CA SER A 365 -0.63 18.46 -11.73
C SER A 365 -1.31 17.08 -11.75
N TRP A 366 -0.61 16.03 -12.18
CA TRP A 366 -1.09 14.64 -12.13
C TRP A 366 -1.14 14.00 -10.73
N LEU A 367 -0.49 14.59 -9.73
CA LEU A 367 -0.53 14.23 -8.31
C LEU A 367 -1.52 15.11 -7.53
N GLU A 368 -1.59 16.39 -7.88
CA GLU A 368 -2.24 17.43 -7.06
C GLU A 368 -3.57 17.96 -7.65
N GLN A 369 -3.74 17.95 -8.98
CA GLN A 369 -4.87 18.57 -9.69
C GLN A 369 -5.71 17.59 -10.52
N ASP A 370 -5.19 16.42 -10.86
CA ASP A 370 -5.95 15.35 -11.50
C ASP A 370 -7.00 14.81 -10.50
N PRO A 371 -8.28 14.68 -10.87
CA PRO A 371 -9.29 14.00 -10.04
C PRO A 371 -8.85 12.59 -9.60
N GLN A 372 -7.94 11.97 -10.36
CA GLN A 372 -7.33 10.67 -10.03
C GLN A 372 -6.02 10.80 -9.23
N GLY A 373 -5.50 12.00 -8.98
CA GLY A 373 -4.29 12.25 -8.20
C GLY A 373 -4.32 11.63 -6.80
N PRO A 374 -5.41 11.84 -6.01
CA PRO A 374 -5.59 11.16 -4.72
C PRO A 374 -5.63 9.64 -4.86
N GLN A 375 -6.31 9.11 -5.89
CA GLN A 375 -6.38 7.68 -6.16
C GLN A 375 -5.00 7.11 -6.50
N ARG A 376 -4.20 7.84 -7.28
CA ARG A 376 -2.84 7.43 -7.66
C ARG A 376 -1.89 7.46 -6.48
N ALA A 377 -1.99 8.48 -5.62
CA ALA A 377 -1.23 8.54 -4.38
C ALA A 377 -1.61 7.36 -3.46
N ALA A 378 -2.91 7.04 -3.36
CA ALA A 378 -3.41 5.89 -2.63
C ALA A 378 -2.93 4.56 -3.24
N ASP A 379 -2.95 4.42 -4.57
CA ASP A 379 -2.47 3.23 -5.28
C ASP A 379 -0.95 3.06 -5.11
N ALA A 380 -0.18 4.14 -5.20
CA ALA A 380 1.26 4.13 -4.97
C ALA A 380 1.57 3.74 -3.52
N LEU A 381 0.86 4.31 -2.55
CA LEU A 381 0.98 3.96 -1.13
C LEU A 381 0.64 2.48 -0.91
N LYS A 382 -0.48 2.01 -1.46
CA LYS A 382 -0.90 0.60 -1.40
C LYS A 382 0.13 -0.33 -2.02
N MET A 383 0.74 0.05 -3.14
CA MET A 383 1.80 -0.74 -3.77
C MET A 383 3.07 -0.74 -2.91
N ILE A 384 3.47 0.40 -2.36
CA ILE A 384 4.59 0.50 -1.41
C ILE A 384 4.34 -0.39 -0.20
N GLU A 385 3.14 -0.37 0.37
CA GLU A 385 2.75 -1.23 1.49
C GLU A 385 2.74 -2.71 1.10
N THR A 386 2.19 -3.05 -0.08
CA THR A 386 2.16 -4.41 -0.61
C THR A 386 3.57 -4.97 -0.84
N PHE A 387 4.49 -4.16 -1.36
CA PHE A 387 5.89 -4.55 -1.52
C PHE A 387 6.64 -4.56 -0.19
N SER A 388 6.39 -3.59 0.69
CA SER A 388 7.00 -3.53 2.03
C SER A 388 6.57 -4.70 2.91
N ALA A 389 5.35 -5.22 2.74
CA ALA A 389 4.90 -6.43 3.41
C ALA A 389 5.71 -7.68 2.98
N GLN A 390 6.39 -7.62 1.82
CA GLN A 390 7.27 -8.66 1.33
C GLN A 390 8.70 -8.51 1.88
N ASN A 391 8.80 -8.41 3.22
CA ASN A 391 10.04 -8.22 4.01
C ASN A 391 11.19 -9.20 3.71
N ARG A 392 10.94 -10.25 2.92
CA ARG A 392 11.92 -11.27 2.55
C ARG A 392 12.92 -10.77 1.51
N TRP A 393 12.48 -9.91 0.60
CA TRP A 393 13.31 -9.47 -0.53
C TRP A 393 13.22 -7.96 -0.76
N VAL A 394 12.26 -7.26 -0.14
CA VAL A 394 12.21 -5.78 -0.12
C VAL A 394 12.38 -5.27 1.31
N ARG A 395 13.20 -4.24 1.47
CA ARG A 395 13.29 -3.43 2.69
C ARG A 395 12.81 -2.02 2.40
N ARG A 396 11.98 -1.48 3.28
CA ARG A 396 11.57 -0.07 3.24
C ARG A 396 12.63 0.79 3.94
N ARG A 397 13.08 1.86 3.28
CA ARG A 397 13.94 2.90 3.85
C ARG A 397 13.29 4.27 3.80
N GLY A 398 13.90 5.22 4.50
CA GLY A 398 13.50 6.63 4.53
C GLY A 398 12.21 6.92 5.33
N GLN A 399 11.86 6.04 6.26
CA GLN A 399 10.74 6.27 7.20
C GLN A 399 10.93 7.56 8.03
N VAL A 400 12.18 7.90 8.37
CA VAL A 400 12.53 9.15 9.07
C VAL A 400 12.52 10.36 8.12
N SER A 401 13.05 10.21 6.90
CA SER A 401 13.07 11.29 5.89
C SER A 401 11.74 11.50 5.18
N LYS A 402 10.70 10.73 5.52
CA LYS A 402 9.40 10.64 4.83
C LYS A 402 9.50 10.27 3.34
N GLN A 403 10.65 9.75 2.90
CA GLN A 403 10.85 9.28 1.54
C GLN A 403 10.70 7.76 1.54
N ALA A 404 9.68 7.22 0.87
CA ALA A 404 9.44 5.78 0.84
C ALA A 404 10.32 5.11 -0.23
N TYR A 405 11.53 4.72 0.15
CA TYR A 405 12.41 3.93 -0.71
C TYR A 405 12.15 2.45 -0.50
N LEU A 406 12.05 1.70 -1.60
CA LEU A 406 12.08 0.24 -1.59
C LEU A 406 13.47 -0.18 -2.09
N GLU A 407 14.24 -0.84 -1.23
CA GLU A 407 15.51 -1.45 -1.61
C GLU A 407 15.38 -2.98 -1.60
N SER A 408 16.14 -3.66 -2.45
CA SER A 408 16.28 -5.11 -2.32
C SER A 408 17.01 -5.41 -1.00
N VAL A 409 16.61 -6.48 -0.31
CA VAL A 409 17.34 -6.97 0.88
C VAL A 409 18.74 -7.47 0.49
N GLN A 410 18.94 -7.82 -0.78
CA GLN A 410 20.22 -8.28 -1.30
C GLN A 410 20.68 -7.43 -2.49
N ASN A 411 21.92 -6.97 -2.43
CA ASN A 411 22.58 -6.20 -3.50
C ASN A 411 23.45 -7.08 -4.41
N HIS A 412 23.49 -8.38 -4.13
CA HIS A 412 24.29 -9.35 -4.87
C HIS A 412 23.38 -10.52 -5.30
N PRO A 413 23.65 -11.13 -6.47
CA PRO A 413 22.90 -12.30 -6.88
C PRO A 413 23.14 -13.42 -5.87
N ALA A 414 22.08 -14.14 -5.51
CA ALA A 414 22.23 -15.25 -4.59
C ALA A 414 23.09 -16.36 -5.24
N GLU A 415 23.93 -17.03 -4.47
CA GLU A 415 24.82 -18.09 -4.98
C GLU A 415 24.09 -19.43 -5.23
N ASP A 416 22.77 -19.41 -5.28
CA ASP A 416 21.93 -20.60 -5.46
C ASP A 416 21.86 -21.05 -6.93
N THR A 417 21.42 -22.30 -7.12
CA THR A 417 21.30 -22.94 -8.44
C THR A 417 20.30 -22.22 -9.37
N GLN A 418 19.23 -21.65 -8.83
CA GLN A 418 18.19 -20.94 -9.60
C GLN A 418 18.72 -19.62 -10.15
N SER A 419 19.38 -18.85 -9.30
CA SER A 419 20.00 -17.58 -9.64
C SER A 419 21.08 -17.77 -10.70
N LYS A 420 21.92 -18.81 -10.57
CA LYS A 420 22.90 -19.21 -11.60
C LYS A 420 22.24 -19.64 -12.92
N ALA A 421 21.17 -20.43 -12.87
CA ALA A 421 20.43 -20.86 -14.05
C ALA A 421 19.76 -19.67 -14.78
N ALA A 422 19.23 -18.70 -14.02
CA ALA A 422 18.63 -17.49 -14.54
C ALA A 422 19.66 -16.58 -15.22
N LEU A 423 20.83 -16.37 -14.59
CA LEU A 423 21.94 -15.62 -15.19
C LEU A 423 22.52 -16.31 -16.43
N TYR A 424 22.62 -17.65 -16.42
CA TYR A 424 23.02 -18.42 -17.59
C TYR A 424 22.06 -18.17 -18.77
N LEU A 425 20.75 -18.30 -18.55
CA LEU A 425 19.79 -18.07 -19.62
C LEU A 425 19.72 -16.60 -20.03
N ALA A 426 19.89 -15.66 -19.09
CA ALA A 426 20.03 -14.23 -19.40
C ALA A 426 21.20 -13.99 -20.35
N LYS A 427 22.34 -14.64 -20.10
CA LYS A 427 23.51 -14.53 -20.97
C LYS A 427 23.26 -15.10 -22.37
N GLU A 428 22.49 -16.17 -22.46
CA GLU A 428 22.06 -16.70 -23.76
C GLU A 428 21.16 -15.70 -24.49
N VAL A 429 20.18 -15.09 -23.82
CA VAL A 429 19.34 -14.04 -24.41
C VAL A 429 20.18 -12.85 -24.91
N GLU A 430 21.11 -12.35 -24.10
CA GLU A 430 22.06 -11.29 -24.52
C GLU A 430 22.81 -11.68 -25.79
N THR A 431 23.36 -12.89 -25.81
CA THR A 431 24.14 -13.40 -26.94
C THR A 431 23.31 -13.44 -28.22
N GLN A 432 22.03 -13.85 -28.11
CA GLN A 432 21.13 -13.90 -29.25
C GLN A 432 20.69 -12.50 -29.71
N ILE A 433 20.47 -11.56 -28.78
CA ILE A 433 20.23 -10.14 -29.11
C ILE A 433 21.45 -9.57 -29.85
N HIS A 434 22.67 -9.78 -29.37
CA HIS A 434 23.89 -9.27 -30.02
C HIS A 434 24.06 -9.84 -31.42
N LYS A 435 23.81 -11.14 -31.61
CA LYS A 435 23.85 -11.78 -32.93
C LYS A 435 22.82 -11.18 -33.88
N ALA A 436 21.60 -10.95 -33.40
CA ALA A 436 20.53 -10.36 -34.20
C ALA A 436 20.83 -8.90 -34.60
N LEU A 437 21.43 -8.10 -33.72
CA LEU A 437 21.80 -6.71 -34.01
C LEU A 437 23.01 -6.58 -34.94
N LYS A 438 23.84 -7.62 -35.05
CA LYS A 438 24.91 -7.73 -36.07
C LYS A 438 24.38 -8.02 -37.48
N ASP A 439 23.08 -8.29 -37.64
CA ASP A 439 22.45 -8.50 -38.94
C ASP A 439 21.05 -7.87 -38.94
N LEU A 440 21.03 -6.56 -38.75
CA LEU A 440 19.84 -5.75 -38.57
C LEU A 440 19.10 -5.58 -39.92
N PRO A 441 17.87 -6.11 -40.09
CA PRO A 441 17.18 -6.05 -41.38
C PRO A 441 16.79 -4.62 -41.73
N LEU A 442 17.17 -4.16 -42.91
CA LEU A 442 16.78 -2.83 -43.40
C LEU A 442 15.26 -2.66 -43.48
N ASP A 443 14.55 -3.70 -43.95
CA ASP A 443 13.09 -3.65 -44.11
C ASP A 443 12.38 -3.38 -42.79
N ALA A 444 12.89 -3.91 -41.67
CA ALA A 444 12.35 -3.65 -40.33
C ALA A 444 12.55 -2.19 -39.90
N LEU A 445 13.65 -1.54 -40.32
CA LEU A 445 13.89 -0.12 -40.00
C LEU A 445 13.08 0.84 -40.86
N MET A 446 12.65 0.39 -42.05
CA MET A 446 11.86 1.17 -43.00
C MET A 446 10.35 1.01 -42.74
N ASP A 447 9.92 -0.09 -42.13
CA ASP A 447 8.52 -0.33 -41.79
C ASP A 447 8.08 0.54 -40.59
N THR A 448 7.15 1.45 -40.84
CA THR A 448 6.61 2.33 -39.80
C THR A 448 5.79 1.59 -38.74
N ASN A 449 5.38 0.35 -39.01
CA ASN A 449 4.64 -0.48 -38.06
C ASN A 449 5.57 -1.33 -37.17
N ASP A 450 6.87 -1.44 -37.49
CA ASP A 450 7.83 -2.23 -36.72
C ASP A 450 8.75 -1.30 -35.90
N GLU A 451 8.42 -1.10 -34.62
CA GLU A 451 9.25 -0.29 -33.73
C GLU A 451 10.52 -1.05 -33.29
N VAL A 452 11.61 -0.89 -34.05
CA VAL A 452 12.92 -1.47 -33.71
C VAL A 452 13.58 -0.72 -32.56
N ARG A 453 13.24 -1.12 -31.33
CA ARG A 453 13.82 -0.56 -30.11
C ARG A 453 15.13 -1.24 -29.72
N ILE A 454 16.18 -0.46 -29.53
CA ILE A 454 17.50 -0.97 -29.13
C ILE A 454 17.47 -1.42 -27.66
N PRO A 455 17.67 -2.73 -27.37
CA PRO A 455 17.59 -3.27 -26.01
C PRO A 455 18.88 -2.98 -25.23
N SER A 456 19.00 -1.78 -24.69
CA SER A 456 20.19 -1.30 -23.96
C SER A 456 20.66 -2.28 -22.88
N LEU A 457 19.71 -2.94 -22.20
CA LEU A 457 20.00 -3.90 -21.13
C LEU A 457 20.94 -5.03 -21.56
N ALA A 458 20.87 -5.46 -22.82
CA ALA A 458 21.73 -6.52 -23.35
C ALA A 458 23.21 -6.13 -23.38
N PHE A 459 23.53 -4.84 -23.27
CA PHE A 459 24.89 -4.30 -23.32
C PHE A 459 25.39 -3.83 -21.95
N MET A 460 24.55 -3.93 -20.92
CA MET A 460 24.89 -3.59 -19.54
C MET A 460 25.43 -4.82 -18.81
N LYS A 461 26.28 -4.61 -17.81
CA LYS A 461 26.70 -5.71 -16.92
C LYS A 461 25.52 -6.18 -16.06
N PRO A 462 25.48 -7.45 -15.64
CA PRO A 462 24.50 -7.91 -14.67
C PRO A 462 24.55 -7.06 -13.39
N GLY A 463 23.40 -6.53 -12.95
CA GLY A 463 23.30 -5.63 -11.80
C GLY A 463 23.35 -4.14 -12.14
N GLU A 464 23.73 -3.77 -13.36
CA GLU A 464 23.68 -2.40 -13.90
C GLU A 464 22.42 -2.22 -14.77
N ASP A 465 21.27 -2.70 -14.29
CA ASP A 465 20.01 -2.83 -15.05
C ASP A 465 19.22 -1.51 -15.13
N TYR A 466 19.91 -0.37 -15.22
CA TYR A 466 19.28 0.94 -15.34
C TYR A 466 19.02 1.31 -16.82
N ALA A 467 17.90 1.98 -17.07
CA ALA A 467 17.59 2.49 -18.40
C ALA A 467 18.55 3.65 -18.78
N PRO A 468 19.03 3.74 -20.03
CA PRO A 468 19.76 4.90 -20.48
C PRO A 468 18.85 6.13 -20.48
N VAL A 469 19.44 7.26 -20.13
CA VAL A 469 18.79 8.58 -20.20
C VAL A 469 18.69 9.03 -21.65
N ARG A 470 19.69 8.68 -22.47
CA ARG A 470 19.75 9.08 -23.88
C ARG A 470 20.33 8.00 -24.79
N TYR A 471 19.76 7.89 -25.98
CA TYR A 471 20.31 7.15 -27.11
C TYR A 471 20.79 8.14 -28.18
N LEU A 472 22.01 8.02 -28.69
CA LEU A 472 22.47 8.83 -29.81
C LEU A 472 23.12 7.96 -30.88
N LEU A 473 22.99 8.36 -32.14
CA LEU A 473 23.91 7.88 -33.16
C LEU A 473 25.27 8.54 -32.91
N SER A 474 26.32 7.74 -32.85
CA SER A 474 27.67 8.25 -32.60
C SER A 474 28.04 9.29 -33.65
N PRO A 475 28.77 10.37 -33.29
CA PRO A 475 29.15 11.42 -34.23
C PRO A 475 29.91 10.90 -35.46
N ASP A 476 30.66 9.81 -35.30
CA ASP A 476 31.45 9.14 -36.34
C ASP A 476 30.62 8.17 -37.21
N SER A 477 29.34 7.94 -36.86
CA SER A 477 28.53 6.95 -37.55
C SER A 477 28.02 7.49 -38.88
N SER A 478 28.39 6.81 -39.96
CA SER A 478 27.85 7.07 -41.32
C SER A 478 26.32 6.98 -41.39
N ALA A 479 25.71 6.27 -40.43
CA ALA A 479 24.27 6.09 -40.30
C ALA A 479 23.48 7.39 -40.15
N ARG A 480 24.10 8.47 -39.63
CA ARG A 480 23.42 9.77 -39.42
C ARG A 480 22.84 10.38 -40.71
N SER A 481 23.33 9.97 -41.88
CA SER A 481 22.85 10.44 -43.17
C SER A 481 21.56 9.76 -43.65
N TRP A 482 21.21 8.59 -43.12
CA TRP A 482 20.08 7.78 -43.62
C TRP A 482 19.19 7.17 -42.53
N ALA A 483 19.68 7.08 -41.29
CA ALA A 483 18.98 6.58 -40.11
C ALA A 483 18.75 7.67 -39.05
N LYS A 484 17.73 7.44 -38.23
CA LYS A 484 17.37 8.26 -37.07
C LYS A 484 17.13 7.36 -35.88
N ILE A 485 17.68 7.75 -34.72
CA ILE A 485 17.34 7.12 -33.44
C ILE A 485 16.58 8.12 -32.58
N SER A 486 15.48 7.68 -31.98
CA SER A 486 14.78 8.49 -30.99
C SER A 486 15.62 8.54 -29.71
N PRO A 487 16.00 9.74 -29.23
CA PRO A 487 16.89 9.88 -28.08
C PRO A 487 16.34 9.31 -26.79
N GLU A 488 15.02 9.15 -26.67
CA GLU A 488 14.35 8.83 -25.41
C GLU A 488 14.04 7.36 -25.24
N ASN A 489 13.64 6.71 -26.33
CA ASN A 489 13.15 5.34 -26.28
C ASN A 489 14.02 4.39 -27.08
N GLY A 490 15.06 4.89 -27.77
CA GLY A 490 16.00 4.08 -28.54
C GLY A 490 15.38 3.41 -29.76
N VAL A 491 14.24 3.89 -30.27
CA VAL A 491 13.66 3.40 -31.53
C VAL A 491 14.53 3.87 -32.69
N LEU A 492 15.11 2.91 -33.41
CA LEU A 492 15.92 3.13 -34.60
C LEU A 492 15.02 2.98 -35.83
N SER A 493 15.09 3.95 -36.72
CA SER A 493 14.35 3.97 -37.99
C SER A 493 15.27 4.41 -39.12
N ALA A 494 14.99 3.95 -40.34
CA ALA A 494 15.66 4.39 -41.55
C ALA A 494 14.71 5.27 -42.35
N THR A 495 15.17 6.45 -42.76
CA THR A 495 14.40 7.34 -43.65
C THR A 495 14.65 7.03 -45.11
N ILE A 496 15.87 6.62 -45.43
CA ILE A 496 16.34 6.27 -46.76
C ILE A 496 17.22 5.02 -46.59
N GLY A 497 17.27 4.17 -47.62
CA GLY A 497 18.18 3.01 -47.60
C GLY A 497 19.65 3.44 -47.47
N PRO A 498 20.50 2.65 -46.81
CA PRO A 498 21.92 2.93 -46.68
C PRO A 498 22.62 2.93 -48.06
N PRO A 499 23.74 3.66 -48.20
CA PRO A 499 24.50 3.73 -49.45
C PRO A 499 25.16 2.40 -49.83
N SER A 500 25.37 1.50 -48.86
CA SER A 500 25.96 0.17 -49.03
C SER A 500 25.00 -0.92 -48.56
N ARG A 501 25.12 -2.13 -49.13
CA ARG A 501 24.33 -3.31 -48.72
C ARG A 501 24.57 -3.73 -47.26
N GLN A 502 25.73 -3.37 -46.71
CA GLN A 502 26.09 -3.56 -45.31
C GLN A 502 26.54 -2.19 -44.78
N ALA A 503 25.80 -1.64 -43.83
CA ALA A 503 26.06 -0.31 -43.30
C ALA A 503 26.16 -0.36 -41.77
N PRO A 504 27.33 -0.04 -41.19
CA PRO A 504 27.50 -0.04 -39.75
C PRO A 504 26.72 1.11 -39.11
N VAL A 505 26.02 0.82 -38.03
CA VAL A 505 25.30 1.78 -37.20
C VAL A 505 25.90 1.72 -35.81
N ARG A 506 26.45 2.85 -35.35
CA ARG A 506 27.05 2.96 -34.02
C ARG A 506 26.15 3.80 -33.13
N ILE A 507 25.68 3.22 -32.04
CA ILE A 507 24.78 3.86 -31.08
C ILE A 507 25.50 4.03 -29.75
N GLU A 508 25.45 5.23 -29.21
CA GLU A 508 25.98 5.57 -27.88
C GLU A 508 24.81 5.65 -26.88
N LEU A 509 24.95 4.93 -25.77
CA LEU A 509 24.03 5.00 -24.64
C LEU A 509 24.58 5.97 -23.59
N TYR A 510 23.74 6.81 -22.99
CA TYR A 510 24.14 7.68 -21.89
C TYR A 510 23.39 7.30 -20.63
N HIS A 511 24.13 7.09 -19.54
CA HIS A 511 23.57 6.72 -18.24
C HIS A 511 23.93 7.76 -17.18
N PRO A 512 23.03 8.03 -16.22
CA PRO A 512 23.25 9.08 -15.22
C PRO A 512 24.27 8.64 -14.15
N GLU A 513 24.43 7.33 -13.96
CA GLU A 513 25.26 6.71 -12.92
C GLU A 513 26.69 6.38 -13.39
N ALA A 514 27.12 6.87 -14.56
CA ALA A 514 28.49 6.68 -15.03
C ALA A 514 29.49 7.44 -14.13
N VAL A 515 29.91 6.80 -13.05
CA VAL A 515 30.87 7.34 -12.07
C VAL A 515 32.21 7.62 -12.77
N GLY A 516 32.68 8.87 -12.72
CA GLY A 516 34.03 9.25 -13.17
C GLY A 516 34.12 10.14 -14.40
N GLY A 517 33.03 10.77 -14.87
CA GLY A 517 33.09 11.78 -15.93
C GLY A 517 33.29 11.23 -17.35
N ALA A 518 33.55 9.93 -17.50
CA ALA A 518 33.42 9.22 -18.76
C ALA A 518 31.92 9.00 -19.05
N SER A 519 31.28 10.05 -19.55
CA SER A 519 29.86 10.13 -19.88
C SER A 519 29.42 9.22 -21.06
N LEU A 520 30.35 8.48 -21.67
CA LEU A 520 30.03 7.46 -22.65
C LEU A 520 29.61 6.16 -21.94
N GLY A 521 28.30 5.93 -21.91
CA GLY A 521 27.76 4.60 -21.67
C GLY A 521 28.02 3.68 -22.87
N ALA A 522 27.55 2.44 -22.77
CA ALA A 522 27.92 1.38 -23.72
C ALA A 522 27.74 1.82 -25.20
N VAL A 523 28.73 1.48 -26.02
CA VAL A 523 28.68 1.67 -27.47
C VAL A 523 28.18 0.39 -28.12
N ILE A 524 27.16 0.51 -28.95
CA ILE A 524 26.54 -0.60 -29.66
C ILE A 524 26.87 -0.47 -31.14
N ASP A 525 27.61 -1.44 -31.66
CA ASP A 525 27.88 -1.57 -33.08
C ASP A 525 26.89 -2.57 -33.70
N CYS A 526 25.98 -2.06 -34.53
CA CYS A 526 25.04 -2.84 -35.34
C CYS A 526 25.49 -2.83 -36.80
N LEU A 527 25.03 -3.82 -37.58
CA LEU A 527 25.24 -3.83 -39.03
C LEU A 527 23.90 -4.00 -39.74
N VAL A 528 23.48 -2.98 -40.49
CA VAL A 528 22.24 -3.05 -41.28
C VAL A 528 22.50 -3.77 -42.59
N THR A 529 21.67 -4.76 -42.89
CA THR A 529 21.79 -5.58 -44.10
C THR A 529 20.48 -5.63 -44.87
N THR A 530 20.59 -5.89 -46.17
CA THR A 530 19.45 -6.18 -47.06
C THR A 530 19.10 -7.66 -47.09
N SER A 531 19.46 -8.42 -46.04
CA SER A 531 19.18 -9.86 -45.97
C SER A 531 17.68 -10.07 -45.78
N SER A 532 17.06 -10.85 -46.68
CA SER A 532 15.66 -11.24 -46.53
C SER A 532 15.45 -12.37 -45.50
N LYS A 533 16.52 -12.97 -44.99
CA LYS A 533 16.43 -14.08 -44.04
C LYS A 533 16.29 -13.55 -42.61
N PRO A 534 15.23 -13.92 -41.87
CA PRO A 534 15.01 -13.45 -40.51
C PRO A 534 15.95 -14.14 -39.52
N VAL A 535 17.10 -13.53 -39.24
CA VAL A 535 18.18 -14.06 -38.37
C VAL A 535 17.66 -14.42 -36.97
N TRP A 536 16.66 -13.67 -36.49
CA TRP A 536 16.03 -13.90 -35.19
C TRP A 536 15.28 -15.23 -35.09
N ARG A 537 14.89 -15.87 -36.19
CA ARG A 537 14.28 -17.22 -36.15
C ARG A 537 15.30 -18.26 -35.69
N SER A 538 16.51 -18.24 -36.24
CA SER A 538 17.59 -19.11 -35.77
C SER A 538 18.02 -18.80 -34.34
N ALA A 539 18.05 -17.51 -33.98
CA ALA A 539 18.39 -17.07 -32.63
C ALA A 539 17.37 -17.56 -31.59
N THR A 540 16.07 -17.50 -31.94
CA THR A 540 14.98 -18.06 -31.13
C THR A 540 15.16 -19.55 -30.90
N ALA A 541 15.40 -20.33 -31.96
CA ALA A 541 15.57 -21.77 -31.84
C ALA A 541 16.74 -22.15 -30.88
N SER A 542 17.87 -21.44 -31.00
CA SER A 542 19.03 -21.62 -30.10
C SER A 542 18.68 -21.31 -28.64
N LEU A 543 18.01 -20.19 -28.39
CA LEU A 543 17.59 -19.81 -27.04
C LEU A 543 16.62 -20.82 -26.43
N ILE A 544 15.61 -21.25 -27.20
CA ILE A 544 14.61 -22.20 -26.70
C ILE A 544 15.23 -23.55 -26.39
N ALA A 545 16.22 -24.01 -27.18
CA ALA A 545 16.97 -25.22 -26.85
C ALA A 545 17.66 -25.10 -25.47
N SER A 546 18.31 -23.97 -25.20
CA SER A 546 18.93 -23.70 -23.88
C SER A 546 17.90 -23.58 -22.75
N PHE A 547 16.73 -23.01 -23.00
CA PHE A 547 15.64 -22.91 -22.03
C PHE A 547 15.03 -24.29 -21.70
N LEU A 548 14.87 -25.16 -22.69
CA LEU A 548 14.28 -26.49 -22.52
C LEU A 548 15.23 -27.48 -21.82
N ASP A 549 16.55 -27.29 -21.93
CA ASP A 549 17.57 -28.08 -21.25
C ASP A 549 17.52 -27.86 -19.72
N VAL A 550 16.84 -28.77 -19.01
CA VAL A 550 16.65 -28.73 -17.56
C VAL A 550 17.98 -28.88 -16.80
N GLN A 551 18.97 -29.53 -17.40
CA GLN A 551 20.26 -29.77 -16.74
C GLN A 551 21.10 -28.49 -16.72
N LYS A 552 21.08 -27.73 -17.81
CA LYS A 552 21.80 -26.44 -17.90
C LYS A 552 21.01 -25.28 -17.32
N CYS A 553 19.69 -25.32 -17.43
CA CYS A 553 18.78 -24.30 -16.95
C CYS A 553 17.75 -24.89 -15.97
N PRO A 554 18.18 -25.30 -14.76
CA PRO A 554 17.30 -25.90 -13.75
C PRO A 554 16.42 -24.86 -13.05
N LEU A 555 15.72 -24.01 -13.81
CA LEU A 555 14.76 -23.04 -13.29
C LEU A 555 13.57 -23.74 -12.64
N THR A 556 13.01 -23.14 -11.60
CA THR A 556 11.79 -23.66 -10.97
C THR A 556 10.61 -23.68 -11.93
N ARG A 557 9.69 -24.61 -11.67
CA ARG A 557 8.49 -24.78 -12.48
C ARG A 557 7.73 -23.48 -12.72
N ASN A 558 7.54 -22.66 -11.68
CA ASN A 558 6.81 -21.39 -11.80
C ASN A 558 7.57 -20.36 -12.66
N ALA A 559 8.89 -20.25 -12.49
CA ALA A 559 9.70 -19.38 -13.33
C ALA A 559 9.64 -19.82 -14.80
N ARG A 560 9.74 -21.13 -15.06
CA ARG A 560 9.62 -21.70 -16.41
C ARG A 560 8.24 -21.42 -17.02
N ILE A 561 7.15 -21.57 -16.27
CA ILE A 561 5.80 -21.26 -16.78
C ILE A 561 5.69 -19.80 -17.22
N ILE A 562 6.14 -18.85 -16.38
CA ILE A 562 6.09 -17.42 -16.70
C ILE A 562 6.96 -17.09 -17.92
N LEU A 563 8.18 -17.62 -17.98
CA LEU A 563 9.08 -17.41 -19.11
C LEU A 563 8.53 -18.05 -20.40
N GLN A 564 8.00 -19.27 -20.31
CA GLN A 564 7.36 -19.96 -21.42
C GLN A 564 6.15 -19.16 -21.94
N GLU A 565 5.33 -18.59 -21.05
CA GLU A 565 4.24 -17.69 -21.44
C GLU A 565 4.76 -16.50 -22.26
N ARG A 566 5.86 -15.86 -21.83
CA ARG A 566 6.45 -14.73 -22.58
C ARG A 566 7.12 -15.15 -23.88
N MET A 567 7.88 -16.24 -23.86
CA MET A 567 8.53 -16.81 -25.03
C MET A 567 7.52 -17.40 -26.02
N SER A 568 6.28 -17.73 -25.60
CA SER A 568 5.24 -18.22 -26.50
C SER A 568 4.81 -17.18 -27.56
N LYS A 569 5.14 -15.90 -27.34
CA LYS A 569 4.94 -14.84 -28.33
C LYS A 569 5.86 -14.97 -29.54
N ILE A 570 7.03 -15.55 -29.35
CA ILE A 570 8.08 -15.67 -30.38
C ILE A 570 8.31 -17.11 -30.84
N TYR A 571 7.84 -18.09 -30.05
CA TYR A 571 8.04 -19.51 -30.31
C TYR A 571 6.76 -20.29 -30.06
N ASP A 572 6.40 -21.15 -31.00
CA ASP A 572 5.34 -22.12 -30.83
C ASP A 572 5.92 -23.38 -30.19
N PHE A 573 5.64 -23.57 -28.89
CA PHE A 573 6.15 -24.72 -28.13
C PHE A 573 5.49 -26.05 -28.52
N GLU A 574 4.29 -26.01 -29.10
CA GLU A 574 3.57 -27.21 -29.54
C GLU A 574 4.16 -27.71 -30.86
N ASN A 575 4.27 -26.82 -31.84
CA ASN A 575 4.85 -27.13 -33.15
C ASN A 575 6.39 -27.14 -33.16
N ARG A 576 7.02 -26.63 -32.10
CA ARG A 576 8.47 -26.46 -31.95
C ARG A 576 9.11 -25.59 -33.04
N VAL A 577 8.41 -24.55 -33.47
CA VAL A 577 8.83 -23.64 -34.54
C VAL A 577 8.79 -22.18 -34.07
N ALA A 578 9.75 -21.37 -34.51
CA ALA A 578 9.74 -19.92 -34.27
C ALA A 578 8.56 -19.27 -35.01
N LYS A 579 7.81 -18.40 -34.33
CA LYS A 579 6.66 -17.71 -34.91
C LYS A 579 7.10 -16.67 -35.95
N ASP A 580 6.21 -16.40 -36.89
CA ASP A 580 6.41 -15.32 -37.85
C ASP A 580 5.94 -13.99 -37.23
N ILE A 581 6.90 -13.22 -36.73
CA ILE A 581 6.70 -11.93 -36.07
C ILE A 581 7.73 -10.94 -36.58
N THR A 582 7.44 -9.66 -36.39
CA THR A 582 8.33 -8.56 -36.77
C THR A 582 9.59 -8.53 -35.91
N PHE A 583 10.63 -7.82 -36.37
CA PHE A 583 11.92 -7.81 -35.69
C PHE A 583 11.87 -6.99 -34.40
N GLY A 584 11.19 -5.85 -34.40
CA GLY A 584 10.97 -5.02 -33.21
C GLY A 584 10.12 -5.71 -32.16
N GLU A 585 9.09 -6.48 -32.55
CA GLU A 585 8.33 -7.33 -31.61
C GLU A 585 9.20 -8.42 -30.98
N TRP A 586 10.07 -9.05 -31.78
CA TRP A 586 11.03 -10.03 -31.28
C TRP A 586 12.00 -9.41 -30.26
N LEU A 587 12.61 -8.27 -30.58
CA LEU A 587 13.51 -7.55 -29.67
C LEU A 587 12.80 -7.15 -28.37
N SER A 588 11.56 -6.67 -28.46
CA SER A 588 10.75 -6.29 -27.30
C SER A 588 10.47 -7.49 -26.38
N CYS A 589 10.21 -8.67 -26.96
CA CYS A 589 10.03 -9.90 -26.20
C CYS A 589 11.33 -10.39 -25.54
N MET A 590 12.45 -10.31 -26.28
CA MET A 590 13.78 -10.67 -25.78
C MET A 590 14.24 -9.78 -24.64
N GLU A 591 14.04 -8.46 -24.77
CA GLU A 591 14.36 -7.50 -23.72
C GLU A 591 13.54 -7.77 -22.45
N LEU A 592 12.25 -8.06 -22.60
CA LEU A 592 11.40 -8.44 -21.47
C LEU A 592 11.88 -9.73 -20.80
N ALA A 593 12.22 -10.75 -21.59
CA ALA A 593 12.75 -12.02 -21.07
C ALA A 593 14.07 -11.78 -20.31
N LEU A 594 14.97 -10.96 -20.86
CA LEU A 594 16.23 -10.60 -20.21
C LEU A 594 15.99 -9.89 -18.87
N ARG A 595 15.08 -8.91 -18.81
CA ARG A 595 14.70 -8.23 -17.56
C ARG A 595 14.17 -9.20 -16.51
N LEU A 596 13.27 -10.10 -16.91
CA LEU A 596 12.70 -11.10 -16.01
C LEU A 596 13.78 -12.05 -15.47
N LEU A 597 14.71 -12.51 -16.32
CA LEU A 597 15.78 -13.42 -15.93
C LEU A 597 16.79 -12.76 -15.00
N ARG A 598 17.23 -11.53 -15.31
CA ARG A 598 18.10 -10.77 -14.41
C ARG A 598 17.40 -10.53 -13.08
N SER A 599 16.16 -10.02 -13.08
CA SER A 599 15.38 -9.81 -11.85
C SER A 599 15.22 -11.10 -11.03
N LEU A 600 14.98 -12.25 -11.68
CA LEU A 600 14.86 -13.54 -11.01
C LEU A 600 16.13 -13.93 -10.25
N ALA A 601 17.31 -13.59 -10.78
CA ALA A 601 18.60 -13.89 -10.16
C ALA A 601 18.91 -13.02 -8.92
N PHE A 602 18.29 -11.85 -8.79
CA PHE A 602 18.55 -10.91 -7.69
C PHE A 602 17.43 -10.88 -6.63
N ALA A 603 16.18 -11.17 -7.02
CA ALA A 603 15.03 -10.93 -6.15
C ALA A 603 14.65 -12.10 -5.23
N ASN A 604 15.40 -13.22 -5.22
CA ASN A 604 15.11 -14.44 -4.44
C ASN A 604 13.62 -14.86 -4.49
N LEU A 605 12.97 -14.66 -5.64
CA LEU A 605 11.51 -14.83 -5.78
C LEU A 605 11.07 -16.28 -5.61
N VAL A 606 12.03 -17.20 -5.65
CA VAL A 606 11.81 -18.62 -5.52
C VAL A 606 12.09 -19.04 -4.08
N LYS A 607 11.05 -19.49 -3.37
CA LYS A 607 11.24 -20.24 -2.13
C LYS A 607 12.10 -21.45 -2.45
N SER A 608 13.26 -21.56 -1.83
CA SER A 608 13.91 -22.87 -1.70
C SER A 608 12.87 -23.82 -1.11
N GLU A 609 12.41 -24.81 -1.88
CA GLU A 609 11.53 -25.87 -1.38
C GLU A 609 12.23 -26.75 -0.33
N VAL A 610 13.49 -26.45 -0.01
CA VAL A 610 14.28 -27.15 0.99
C VAL A 610 13.73 -26.84 2.39
N HIS A 611 13.02 -27.85 2.91
CA HIS A 611 12.78 -28.13 4.34
C HIS A 611 11.62 -27.39 5.04
N THR A 612 10.40 -27.55 4.53
CA THR A 612 9.21 -27.62 5.41
C THR A 612 8.71 -29.04 5.65
N SER A 613 9.52 -30.07 5.33
CA SER A 613 9.34 -31.39 5.92
C SER A 613 9.64 -31.29 7.41
N ARG A 614 8.62 -30.85 8.18
CA ARG A 614 8.56 -31.04 9.62
C ARG A 614 8.94 -32.51 9.85
N PRO A 615 10.01 -32.81 10.61
CA PRO A 615 10.28 -34.20 10.96
C PRO A 615 8.98 -34.79 11.53
N PRO A 616 8.58 -36.00 11.11
CA PRO A 616 7.35 -36.61 11.62
C PRO A 616 7.38 -36.55 13.15
N PRO A 617 6.25 -36.25 13.81
CA PRO A 617 6.21 -36.19 15.26
C PRO A 617 6.80 -37.50 15.79
N ARG A 618 7.85 -37.39 16.61
CA ARG A 618 8.43 -38.55 17.31
C ARG A 618 7.27 -39.27 17.98
N ALA A 619 6.99 -40.50 17.55
CA ALA A 619 5.99 -41.34 18.17
C ALA A 619 6.29 -41.37 19.68
N ALA A 620 5.29 -41.02 20.49
CA ALA A 620 5.39 -41.07 21.92
C ALA A 620 5.72 -42.52 22.31
N VAL A 621 6.96 -42.73 22.77
CA VAL A 621 7.35 -43.99 23.43
C VAL A 621 6.57 -44.02 24.74
N ALA A 622 5.51 -44.81 24.77
CA ALA A 622 4.82 -45.17 26.00
C ALA A 622 5.84 -45.85 26.92
N ARG A 623 6.30 -45.14 27.95
CA ARG A 623 6.98 -45.77 29.08
C ARG A 623 5.92 -46.50 29.88
N ALA A 624 5.95 -47.83 29.82
CA ALA A 624 5.32 -48.66 30.83
C ALA A 624 6.11 -48.53 32.13
N HIS A 625 5.45 -48.03 33.18
CA HIS A 625 5.74 -48.33 34.57
C HIS A 625 4.44 -48.26 35.37
#